data_AF-B9E605-F1
#
_entry.id   AF-B9E605-F1
#
_cell.length_a   1.000
_cell.length_b   1.000
_cell.length_c   1.000
_cell.angle_alpha   90.00
_cell.angle_beta   90.00
_cell.angle_gamma   90.00
#
_symmetry.space_group_name_H-M   'P 1'
#
loop_
_entity.id
_entity.type
_entity.pdbx_description
1 polymer ?
#
loop_
_entity_poly.entity_id
_entity_poly.type
_entity_poly.pdbx_seq_one_letter_code
_entity_poly.pdbx_strand_id
1 'polypeptide(L)'
;MGQGSDFLDFSNIVDVIQDASKSVLNALDRVANSNFDVYLTNTKDSETFHFPVNPLSLTINREKKYNTADIVDIGEIDISDKGTKIKEISMETLIPDVYEPYCRYTDIPDSKETVEKLEKWKDQEEPLRLIITVIGFNSLVNLAVMNEEIRPEGLNNNRYFTFTFRTHRDLKISQVDSTLQDNRQTTESSGAKYSHREGEWIIVTADVLNVRDGPGESYGIRGTVKKDECYKIGSIQGNWADIYWSNHGGWINTDYVR
;
A
#
# COMPACT_ATOMS: atom_id res chain seq x y z
N MET A 1 55.23 19.55 -55.56
CA MET A 1 55.60 18.47 -54.61
C MET A 1 55.96 19.18 -53.32
N GLY A 2 55.13 19.29 -52.27
CA GLY A 2 54.13 18.37 -51.75
C GLY A 2 54.72 17.66 -50.54
N GLN A 3 54.38 18.13 -49.33
CA GLN A 3 54.00 17.34 -48.15
C GLN A 3 53.87 18.25 -46.92
N GLY A 4 52.63 18.44 -46.46
CA GLY A 4 52.32 18.92 -45.11
C GLY A 4 52.29 17.73 -44.16
N SER A 5 52.95 17.87 -43.02
CA SER A 5 52.93 16.87 -41.94
C SER A 5 51.76 17.18 -40.99
N ASP A 6 50.64 16.47 -41.16
CA ASP A 6 49.58 16.43 -40.16
C ASP A 6 50.07 15.60 -38.96
N PHE A 7 50.45 16.30 -37.89
CA PHE A 7 50.70 15.69 -36.59
C PHE A 7 49.34 15.41 -35.93
N LEU A 8 49.01 14.15 -35.70
CA LEU A 8 47.79 13.77 -34.99
C LEU A 8 47.88 14.27 -33.54
N ASP A 9 46.92 15.12 -33.13
CA ASP A 9 46.82 15.64 -31.78
C ASP A 9 46.22 14.59 -30.83
N PHE A 10 47.08 13.95 -30.05
CA PHE A 10 46.72 12.89 -29.12
C PHE A 10 46.20 13.40 -27.76
N SER A 11 46.22 14.72 -27.52
CA SER A 11 45.73 15.30 -26.26
C SER A 11 44.24 15.01 -26.03
N ASN A 12 43.44 15.15 -27.08
CA ASN A 12 41.99 14.85 -27.06
C ASN A 12 41.67 13.40 -26.70
N ILE A 13 42.54 12.43 -27.02
CA ILE A 13 42.31 11.02 -26.69
C ILE A 13 42.59 10.76 -25.22
N VAL A 14 43.62 11.40 -24.66
CA VAL A 14 43.96 11.26 -23.23
C VAL A 14 42.87 11.85 -22.35
N ASP A 15 42.35 13.02 -22.71
CA ASP A 15 41.26 13.68 -21.98
C ASP A 15 39.97 12.85 -22.00
N VAL A 16 39.62 12.28 -23.17
CA VAL A 16 38.46 11.38 -23.30
C VAL A 16 38.59 10.11 -22.44
N ILE A 17 39.79 9.54 -22.36
CA ILE A 17 40.05 8.35 -21.52
C ILE A 17 39.94 8.69 -20.02
N GLN A 18 40.47 9.85 -19.60
CA GLN A 18 40.38 10.31 -18.22
C GLN A 18 38.93 10.61 -17.81
N ASP A 19 38.16 11.27 -18.67
CA ASP A 19 36.74 11.57 -18.43
C ASP A 19 35.87 10.32 -18.40
N ALA A 20 36.15 9.35 -19.28
CA ALA A 20 35.47 8.05 -19.26
C ALA A 20 35.80 7.29 -17.97
N SER A 21 37.08 7.25 -17.55
CA SER A 21 37.51 6.61 -16.31
C SER A 21 36.86 7.26 -15.08
N LYS A 22 36.83 8.59 -15.02
CA LYS A 22 36.19 9.35 -13.95
C LYS A 22 34.67 9.17 -13.92
N SER A 23 34.04 9.05 -15.08
CA SER A 23 32.61 8.75 -15.19
C SER A 23 32.27 7.35 -14.71
N VAL A 24 33.12 6.37 -15.02
CA VAL A 24 33.00 4.99 -14.52
C VAL A 24 33.24 4.95 -13.01
N LEU A 25 34.28 5.63 -12.49
CA LEU A 25 34.53 5.77 -11.06
C LEU A 25 33.36 6.43 -10.33
N ASN A 26 32.83 7.53 -10.86
CA ASN A 26 31.64 8.18 -10.30
C ASN A 26 30.39 7.29 -10.36
N ALA A 27 30.24 6.47 -11.41
CA ALA A 27 29.15 5.52 -11.50
C ALA A 27 29.32 4.37 -10.50
N LEU A 28 30.54 3.86 -10.32
CA LEU A 28 30.88 2.87 -9.30
C LEU A 28 30.69 3.42 -7.89
N ASP A 29 31.09 4.67 -7.63
CA ASP A 29 30.84 5.35 -6.36
C ASP A 29 29.35 5.57 -6.13
N ARG A 30 28.55 5.89 -7.16
CA ARG A 30 27.09 5.99 -7.02
C ARG A 30 26.43 4.63 -6.72
N VAL A 31 26.98 3.54 -7.26
CA VAL A 31 26.52 2.18 -7.00
C VAL A 31 27.01 1.68 -5.62
N ALA A 32 28.19 2.12 -5.17
CA ALA A 32 28.75 1.78 -3.86
C ALA A 32 28.18 2.63 -2.71
N ASN A 33 27.84 3.90 -2.98
CA ASN A 33 27.26 4.88 -2.03
C ASN A 33 25.77 5.14 -2.24
N SER A 34 25.04 4.29 -2.96
CA SER A 34 23.60 4.18 -2.72
C SER A 34 23.40 3.58 -1.34
N ASN A 35 23.57 4.41 -0.31
CA ASN A 35 23.36 4.09 1.10
C ASN A 35 22.03 3.38 1.21
N PHE A 36 22.04 2.06 1.40
CA PHE A 36 20.85 1.24 1.59
C PHE A 36 20.59 1.15 3.08
N ASP A 37 20.10 2.24 3.65
CA ASP A 37 19.71 2.31 5.05
C ASP A 37 18.20 2.13 5.18
N VAL A 38 17.81 1.43 6.24
CA VAL A 38 16.42 1.23 6.61
C VAL A 38 16.20 1.84 7.97
N TYR A 39 15.20 2.71 8.06
CA TYR A 39 14.78 3.33 9.31
C TYR A 39 13.32 3.04 9.57
N LEU A 40 13.01 2.84 10.85
CA LEU A 40 11.66 2.73 11.35
C LEU A 40 11.49 3.78 12.45
N THR A 41 10.54 4.69 12.30
CA THR A 41 10.28 5.74 13.29
C THR A 41 8.89 5.58 13.85
N ASN A 42 8.78 5.55 15.17
CA ASN A 42 7.49 5.51 15.83
C ASN A 42 6.84 6.90 15.81
N THR A 43 5.58 6.97 15.36
CA THR A 43 4.87 8.24 15.24
C THR A 43 4.37 8.78 16.58
N LYS A 44 4.26 7.93 17.61
CA LYS A 44 3.78 8.28 18.95
C LYS A 44 4.79 9.10 19.75
N ASP A 45 6.05 8.66 19.75
CA ASP A 45 7.13 9.22 20.57
C ASP A 45 8.29 9.80 19.73
N SER A 46 8.20 9.71 18.39
CA SER A 46 9.25 10.15 17.44
C SER A 46 10.58 9.41 17.60
N GLU A 47 10.59 8.26 18.28
CA GLU A 47 11.79 7.45 18.41
C GLU A 47 12.12 6.77 17.07
N THR A 48 13.37 6.87 16.62
CA THR A 48 13.87 6.26 15.38
C THR A 48 14.78 5.07 15.68
N PHE A 49 14.56 3.97 14.96
CA PHE A 49 15.42 2.81 14.91
C PHE A 49 16.05 2.71 13.51
N HIS A 50 17.38 2.64 13.46
CA HIS A 50 18.16 2.36 12.25
C HIS A 50 18.61 0.90 12.28
N PHE A 51 18.23 0.12 11.28
CA PHE A 51 18.63 -1.29 11.21
C PHE A 51 20.16 -1.40 11.14
N PRO A 52 20.81 -2.17 12.04
CA PRO A 52 22.27 -2.32 12.05
C PRO A 52 22.82 -2.97 10.78
N VAL A 53 22.05 -3.85 10.14
CA VAL A 53 22.44 -4.58 8.94
C VAL A 53 21.46 -4.30 7.81
N ASN A 54 21.98 -4.13 6.61
CA ASN A 54 21.16 -3.95 5.42
C ASN A 54 20.31 -5.20 5.17
N PRO A 55 19.11 -5.03 4.62
CA PRO A 55 18.31 -6.18 4.22
C PRO A 55 19.07 -7.07 3.23
N LEU A 56 19.10 -8.37 3.51
CA LEU A 56 19.58 -9.41 2.60
C LEU A 56 18.64 -9.59 1.41
N SER A 57 17.35 -9.38 1.64
CA SER A 57 16.32 -9.38 0.60
C SER A 57 15.29 -8.29 0.86
N LEU A 58 14.72 -7.74 -0.21
CA LEU A 58 13.66 -6.74 -0.17
C LEU A 58 12.64 -7.01 -1.29
N THR A 59 11.39 -7.23 -0.91
CA THR A 59 10.28 -7.50 -1.83
C THR A 59 9.18 -6.47 -1.63
N ILE A 60 8.62 -5.95 -2.73
CA ILE A 60 7.52 -4.97 -2.70
C ILE A 60 6.37 -5.47 -3.57
N ASN A 61 5.30 -5.92 -2.93
CA ASN A 61 4.10 -6.40 -3.61
C ASN A 61 3.17 -5.22 -3.91
N ARG A 62 2.92 -4.98 -5.20
CA ARG A 62 2.10 -3.87 -5.71
C ARG A 62 0.94 -4.43 -6.51
N GLU A 63 -0.19 -4.61 -5.84
CA GLU A 63 -1.36 -5.20 -6.46
C GLU A 63 -2.51 -4.20 -6.56
N LYS A 64 -3.22 -4.24 -7.68
CA LYS A 64 -4.51 -3.58 -7.82
C LYS A 64 -5.57 -4.50 -7.22
N LYS A 65 -6.57 -3.93 -6.54
CA LYS A 65 -7.70 -4.70 -6.06
C LYS A 65 -8.66 -4.90 -7.22
N TYR A 66 -8.97 -6.14 -7.51
CA TYR A 66 -10.08 -6.52 -8.37
C TYR A 66 -11.10 -7.24 -7.50
N ASN A 67 -12.37 -6.95 -7.72
CA ASN A 67 -13.43 -7.84 -7.28
C ASN A 67 -13.98 -8.52 -8.53
N THR A 68 -13.82 -9.83 -8.61
CA THR A 68 -14.41 -10.63 -9.69
C THR A 68 -15.81 -11.03 -9.26
N ALA A 69 -16.81 -10.62 -10.03
CA ALA A 69 -18.19 -11.05 -9.86
C ALA A 69 -18.52 -12.05 -10.96
N ASP A 70 -19.10 -13.20 -10.57
CA ASP A 70 -19.71 -14.13 -11.52
C ASP A 70 -21.19 -13.75 -11.64
N ILE A 71 -21.61 -13.36 -12.83
CA ILE A 71 -22.94 -12.83 -13.08
C ILE A 71 -23.65 -13.71 -14.11
N VAL A 72 -24.87 -14.12 -13.75
CA VAL A 72 -25.75 -14.93 -14.61
C VAL A 72 -25.93 -14.23 -15.97
N ASP A 73 -25.73 -15.01 -17.04
CA ASP A 73 -25.80 -14.63 -18.46
C ASP A 73 -24.69 -13.70 -19.00
N ILE A 74 -23.77 -13.20 -18.16
CA ILE A 74 -22.65 -12.36 -18.63
C ILE A 74 -21.25 -12.88 -18.23
N GLY A 75 -21.17 -13.90 -17.37
CA GLY A 75 -19.92 -14.55 -16.99
C GLY A 75 -19.11 -13.76 -15.95
N GLU A 76 -17.81 -14.04 -15.88
CA GLU A 76 -16.89 -13.37 -14.95
C GLU A 76 -16.56 -11.95 -15.42
N ILE A 77 -16.83 -10.96 -14.57
CA ILE A 77 -16.42 -9.57 -14.78
C ILE A 77 -15.48 -9.10 -13.68
N ASP A 78 -14.32 -8.59 -14.09
CA ASP A 78 -13.37 -7.93 -13.19
C ASP A 78 -13.78 -6.48 -12.95
N ILE A 79 -14.37 -6.23 -11.80
CA ILE A 79 -14.75 -4.89 -11.37
C ILE A 79 -13.50 -4.24 -10.77
N SER A 80 -12.94 -3.29 -11.52
CA SER A 80 -11.85 -2.43 -11.05
C SER A 80 -12.36 -1.54 -9.92
N ASP A 81 -12.21 -2.01 -8.68
CA ASP A 81 -12.36 -1.16 -7.51
C ASP A 81 -11.34 0.00 -7.63
N LYS A 82 -11.75 1.23 -7.32
CA LYS A 82 -10.84 2.39 -7.37
C LYS A 82 -9.74 2.27 -6.30
N GLY A 83 -9.89 1.36 -5.34
CA GLY A 83 -8.88 1.02 -4.34
C GLY A 83 -7.74 0.17 -4.91
N THR A 84 -6.50 0.48 -4.51
CA THR A 84 -5.37 -0.44 -4.66
C THR A 84 -5.36 -1.45 -3.51
N LYS A 85 -4.76 -2.64 -3.63
CA LYS A 85 -4.51 -3.46 -2.43
C LYS A 85 -3.51 -2.73 -1.54
N ILE A 86 -3.50 -3.05 -0.24
CA ILE A 86 -2.48 -2.54 0.67
C ILE A 86 -1.11 -2.97 0.11
N LYS A 87 -0.20 -2.01 -0.07
CA LYS A 87 1.16 -2.35 -0.52
C LYS A 87 1.86 -3.06 0.63
N GLU A 88 2.44 -4.20 0.34
CA GLU A 88 3.19 -5.01 1.29
C GLU A 88 4.68 -4.92 0.95
N ILE A 89 5.50 -4.66 1.97
CA ILE A 89 6.95 -4.61 1.87
C ILE A 89 7.48 -5.68 2.80
N SER A 90 8.19 -6.67 2.26
CA SER A 90 8.86 -7.70 3.04
C SER A 90 10.36 -7.53 2.93
N MET A 91 11.06 -7.65 4.04
CA MET A 91 12.51 -7.60 4.07
C MET A 91 13.07 -8.63 5.04
N GLU A 92 14.21 -9.20 4.68
CA GLU A 92 14.99 -10.08 5.55
C GLU A 92 16.27 -9.37 5.99
N THR A 93 16.59 -9.36 7.27
CA THR A 93 17.85 -8.76 7.79
C THR A 93 18.36 -9.52 9.01
N LEU A 94 19.58 -9.21 9.44
CA LEU A 94 20.20 -9.74 10.65
C LEU A 94 20.07 -8.72 11.79
N ILE A 95 19.72 -9.18 12.98
CA ILE A 95 19.89 -8.41 14.22
C ILE A 95 21.11 -8.99 14.96
N PRO A 96 22.29 -8.34 14.86
CA PRO A 96 23.51 -8.86 15.46
C PRO A 96 23.55 -8.64 16.98
N ASP A 97 24.13 -9.59 17.71
CA ASP A 97 24.43 -9.45 19.15
C ASP A 97 25.67 -8.58 19.40
N VAL A 98 26.59 -8.56 18.45
CA VAL A 98 27.87 -7.84 18.53
C VAL A 98 28.17 -7.16 17.20
N TYR A 99 28.89 -6.05 17.25
CA TYR A 99 29.31 -5.35 16.03
C TYR A 99 30.17 -6.25 15.15
N GLU A 100 29.85 -6.26 13.86
CA GLU A 100 30.62 -6.91 12.81
C GLU A 100 30.82 -5.96 11.61
N PRO A 101 31.81 -6.20 10.72
CA PRO A 101 32.14 -5.28 9.63
C PRO A 101 31.01 -5.00 8.63
N TYR A 102 30.00 -5.87 8.55
CA TYR A 102 28.81 -5.66 7.72
C TYR A 102 27.78 -4.73 8.37
N CYS A 103 27.96 -4.35 9.65
CA CYS A 103 27.09 -3.42 10.35
C CYS A 103 27.30 -1.99 9.85
N ARG A 104 26.22 -1.21 9.79
CA ARG A 104 26.17 0.16 9.30
C ARG A 104 26.76 1.18 10.27
N TYR A 105 26.82 0.84 11.54
CA TYR A 105 27.37 1.67 12.61
C TYR A 105 27.95 0.77 13.72
N THR A 106 28.87 1.32 14.51
CA THR A 106 29.64 0.57 15.51
C THR A 106 28.92 0.40 16.84
N ASP A 107 28.16 1.41 17.26
CA ASP A 107 27.41 1.42 18.52
C ASP A 107 26.03 0.80 18.32
N ILE A 108 26.01 -0.50 18.04
CA ILE A 108 24.76 -1.23 17.78
C ILE A 108 23.95 -1.42 19.07
N PRO A 109 22.61 -1.32 19.02
CA PRO A 109 21.78 -1.60 20.19
C PRO A 109 21.83 -3.08 20.55
N ASP A 110 21.55 -3.38 21.83
CA ASP A 110 21.41 -4.75 22.30
C ASP A 110 20.31 -5.49 21.52
N SER A 111 20.60 -6.73 21.14
CA SER A 111 19.72 -7.49 20.24
C SER A 111 18.40 -7.87 20.91
N LYS A 112 18.39 -8.08 22.23
CA LYS A 112 17.20 -8.42 23.00
C LYS A 112 16.32 -7.19 23.18
N GLU A 113 16.90 -6.08 23.59
CA GLU A 113 16.18 -4.80 23.70
C GLU A 113 15.59 -4.36 22.35
N THR A 114 16.36 -4.55 21.27
CA THR A 114 15.89 -4.26 19.91
C THR A 114 14.66 -5.08 19.55
N VAL A 115 14.68 -6.38 19.84
CA VAL A 115 13.56 -7.27 19.51
C VAL A 115 12.32 -6.94 20.34
N GLU A 116 12.47 -6.74 21.64
CA GLU A 116 11.37 -6.32 22.52
C GLU A 116 10.75 -4.99 22.07
N LYS A 117 11.58 -4.03 21.65
CA LYS A 117 11.13 -2.75 21.09
C LYS A 117 10.34 -2.93 19.80
N LEU A 118 10.83 -3.73 18.86
CA LEU A 118 10.15 -3.98 17.59
C LEU A 118 8.85 -4.76 17.77
N GLU A 119 8.79 -5.68 18.72
CA GLU A 119 7.55 -6.37 19.11
C GLU A 119 6.52 -5.39 19.68
N LYS A 120 6.94 -4.49 20.59
CA LYS A 120 6.07 -3.44 21.12
C LYS A 120 5.54 -2.53 20.01
N TRP A 121 6.39 -2.14 19.06
CA TRP A 121 6.00 -1.32 17.91
C TRP A 121 5.12 -2.07 16.90
N LYS A 122 5.19 -3.40 16.83
CA LYS A 122 4.29 -4.24 16.04
C LYS A 122 2.88 -4.27 16.64
N ASP A 123 2.78 -4.32 17.97
CA ASP A 123 1.52 -4.52 18.69
C ASP A 123 0.76 -3.21 19.03
N GLN A 124 1.34 -2.05 18.71
CA GLN A 124 0.69 -0.76 18.92
C GLN A 124 -0.33 -0.42 17.81
N GLU A 125 -1.24 0.51 18.11
CA GLU A 125 -2.24 0.99 17.14
C GLU A 125 -1.66 2.05 16.20
N GLU A 126 -0.75 2.90 16.69
CA GLU A 126 -0.17 3.98 15.90
C GLU A 126 0.78 3.46 14.81
N PRO A 127 0.65 3.95 13.55
CA PRO A 127 1.50 3.49 12.47
C PRO A 127 2.95 3.92 12.68
N LEU A 128 3.88 3.18 12.08
CA LEU A 128 5.29 3.50 12.02
C LEU A 128 5.60 4.20 10.70
N ARG A 129 6.63 5.05 10.66
CA ARG A 129 7.18 5.56 9.41
C ARG A 129 8.37 4.69 8.99
N LEU A 130 8.22 3.99 7.87
CA LEU A 130 9.30 3.22 7.26
C LEU A 130 9.98 4.05 6.18
N ILE A 131 11.30 4.13 6.26
CA ILE A 131 12.17 4.79 5.28
C ILE A 131 13.15 3.76 4.74
N ILE A 132 13.17 3.58 3.41
CA ILE A 132 14.16 2.75 2.71
C ILE A 132 14.80 3.62 1.64
N THR A 133 16.04 4.00 1.89
CA THR A 133 16.75 5.05 1.14
C THR A 133 17.01 4.67 -0.32
N VAL A 134 17.42 3.42 -0.59
CA VAL A 134 17.81 2.97 -1.95
C VAL A 134 16.65 3.02 -2.96
N ILE A 135 15.41 2.86 -2.49
CA ILE A 135 14.18 2.95 -3.31
C ILE A 135 13.41 4.26 -3.09
N GLY A 136 13.93 5.17 -2.26
CA GLY A 136 13.23 6.41 -1.89
C GLY A 136 11.87 6.19 -1.23
N PHE A 137 11.67 5.05 -0.56
CA PHE A 137 10.41 4.76 0.13
C PHE A 137 10.38 5.53 1.46
N ASN A 138 9.33 6.28 1.70
CA ASN A 138 9.10 7.02 2.94
C ASN A 138 7.59 7.11 3.16
N SER A 139 7.02 6.23 3.97
CA SER A 139 5.57 6.14 4.14
C SER A 139 5.19 5.55 5.49
N LEU A 140 3.96 5.83 5.92
CA LEU A 140 3.37 5.21 7.10
C LEU A 140 3.02 3.75 6.80
N VAL A 141 3.37 2.86 7.72
CA VAL A 141 3.19 1.42 7.65
C VAL A 141 2.80 0.86 9.01
N ASN A 142 2.13 -0.27 9.00
CA ASN A 142 1.99 -1.14 10.16
C ASN A 142 2.98 -2.28 10.00
N LEU A 143 3.75 -2.59 11.04
CA LEU A 143 4.54 -3.81 11.08
C LEU A 143 3.56 -4.97 11.32
N ALA A 144 3.38 -5.84 10.34
CA ALA A 144 2.35 -6.87 10.36
C ALA A 144 2.90 -8.24 10.80
N VAL A 145 4.13 -8.57 10.39
CA VAL A 145 4.79 -9.83 10.72
C VAL A 145 6.24 -9.57 11.07
N MET A 146 6.71 -10.27 12.10
CA MET A 146 8.10 -10.37 12.49
C MET A 146 8.37 -11.86 12.73
N ASN A 147 9.11 -12.48 11.83
CA ASN A 147 9.49 -13.89 11.92
C ASN A 147 10.97 -14.00 12.20
N GLU A 148 11.34 -14.76 13.24
CA GLU A 148 12.73 -15.01 13.61
C GLU A 148 13.18 -16.38 13.11
N GLU A 149 14.37 -16.44 12.52
CA GLU A 149 15.05 -17.67 12.12
C GLU A 149 16.47 -17.67 12.68
N ILE A 150 16.84 -18.74 13.39
CA ILE A 150 18.19 -18.92 13.90
C ILE A 150 18.97 -19.78 12.90
N ARG A 151 20.04 -19.24 12.33
CA ARG A 151 20.93 -19.96 11.42
C ARG A 151 22.29 -20.20 12.10
N PRO A 152 22.69 -21.46 12.27
CA PRO A 152 24.03 -21.78 12.76
C PRO A 152 25.08 -21.45 11.70
N GLU A 153 26.00 -20.55 12.01
CA GLU A 153 27.10 -20.15 11.14
C GLU A 153 28.44 -20.33 11.88
N GLY A 154 29.10 -21.45 11.64
CA GLY A 154 30.30 -21.82 12.37
C GLY A 154 30.02 -22.12 13.84
N LEU A 155 30.55 -21.30 14.75
CA LEU A 155 30.35 -21.40 16.21
C LEU A 155 29.26 -20.45 16.74
N ASN A 156 28.73 -19.57 15.88
CA ASN A 156 27.77 -18.55 16.27
C ASN A 156 26.38 -18.88 15.71
N ASN A 157 25.35 -18.46 16.44
CA ASN A 157 23.95 -18.58 16.01
C ASN A 157 23.44 -17.20 15.60
N ASN A 158 23.37 -16.96 14.29
CA ASN A 158 22.94 -15.68 13.75
C ASN A 158 21.40 -15.63 13.67
N ARG A 159 20.82 -14.52 14.14
CA ARG A 159 19.37 -14.31 14.22
C ARG A 159 18.87 -13.48 13.05
N TYR A 160 18.30 -14.17 12.07
CA TYR A 160 17.70 -13.56 10.91
C TYR A 160 16.23 -13.24 11.17
N PHE A 161 15.79 -12.09 10.66
CA PHE A 161 14.44 -11.61 10.82
C PHE A 161 13.82 -11.29 9.47
N THR A 162 12.63 -11.84 9.23
CA THR A 162 11.77 -11.43 8.14
C THR A 162 10.68 -10.52 8.68
N PHE A 163 10.70 -9.26 8.27
CA PHE A 163 9.69 -8.26 8.58
C PHE A 163 8.76 -8.06 7.41
N THR A 164 7.46 -8.02 7.67
CA THR A 164 6.44 -7.67 6.67
C THR A 164 5.69 -6.42 7.13
N PHE A 165 5.81 -5.36 6.34
CA PHE A 165 5.16 -4.08 6.55
C PHE A 165 3.99 -3.91 5.58
N ARG A 166 2.90 -3.35 6.08
CA ARG A 166 1.69 -3.05 5.31
C ARG A 166 1.47 -1.54 5.32
N THR A 167 1.34 -0.90 4.15
CA THR A 167 1.10 0.56 4.11
C THR A 167 -0.17 0.94 4.87
N HIS A 168 -0.04 1.90 5.79
CA HIS A 168 -1.16 2.42 6.57
C HIS A 168 -2.15 3.17 5.69
N ARG A 169 -3.44 3.03 5.98
CA ARG A 169 -4.53 3.78 5.34
C ARG A 169 -5.61 4.08 6.36
N ASP A 170 -6.03 5.32 6.42
CA ASP A 170 -7.11 5.73 7.31
C ASP A 170 -8.46 5.23 6.77
N LEU A 171 -9.26 4.65 7.67
CA LEU A 171 -10.66 4.33 7.40
C LEU A 171 -11.46 5.63 7.40
N LYS A 172 -11.93 6.06 6.23
CA LYS A 172 -12.92 7.14 6.13
C LYS A 172 -14.32 6.54 6.30
N ILE A 173 -14.81 6.50 7.53
CA ILE A 173 -16.22 6.22 7.79
C ILE A 173 -16.96 7.55 7.80
N SER A 174 -17.85 7.78 6.83
CA SER A 174 -18.84 8.85 6.96
C SER A 174 -19.83 8.40 8.03
N GLN A 175 -19.88 9.11 9.16
CA GLN A 175 -20.92 8.89 10.16
C GLN A 175 -22.29 9.10 9.50
N VAL A 176 -23.13 8.07 9.49
CA VAL A 176 -24.57 8.25 9.30
C VAL A 176 -25.09 8.84 10.61
N ASP A 177 -25.44 10.11 10.55
CA ASP A 177 -25.99 10.87 11.67
C ASP A 177 -27.19 10.10 12.24
N SER A 178 -27.03 9.61 13.47
CA SER A 178 -28.00 8.73 14.15
C SER A 178 -29.14 9.52 14.78
N THR A 179 -29.48 10.68 14.22
CA THR A 179 -30.43 11.65 14.75
C THR A 179 -31.73 11.73 13.95
N LEU A 180 -32.05 10.69 13.15
CA LEU A 180 -33.40 10.53 12.63
C LEU A 180 -34.20 9.62 13.55
N GLN A 181 -35.06 10.28 14.32
CA GLN A 181 -36.11 9.69 15.13
C GLN A 181 -36.88 8.63 14.33
N ASP A 182 -37.05 7.47 14.95
CA ASP A 182 -38.09 6.49 14.64
C ASP A 182 -39.43 7.23 14.55
N ASN A 183 -39.89 7.47 13.33
CA ASN A 183 -41.28 7.77 13.07
C ASN A 183 -41.74 6.87 11.95
N ARG A 184 -42.13 5.65 12.34
CA ARG A 184 -42.95 4.74 11.53
C ARG A 184 -44.14 5.51 10.95
N GLN A 185 -44.09 5.82 9.66
CA GLN A 185 -45.27 5.83 8.81
C GLN A 185 -44.98 4.95 7.59
N THR A 186 -45.49 3.73 7.71
CA THR A 186 -45.84 2.86 6.60
C THR A 186 -46.66 3.63 5.58
N THR A 187 -46.15 3.76 4.36
CA THR A 187 -47.01 3.84 3.19
C THR A 187 -46.62 2.68 2.28
N GLU A 188 -47.54 1.74 2.17
CA GLU A 188 -47.45 0.58 1.29
C GLU A 188 -47.53 0.97 -0.18
N SER A 189 -47.07 0.02 -1.00
CA SER A 189 -47.06 -0.07 -2.46
C SER A 189 -45.78 0.46 -3.13
N SER A 190 -45.02 -0.32 -3.88
CA SER A 190 -45.43 -1.45 -4.73
C SER A 190 -44.22 -2.35 -5.08
N GLY A 191 -44.39 -3.65 -4.84
CA GLY A 191 -43.70 -4.78 -5.51
C GLY A 191 -42.18 -4.69 -5.75
N ALA A 192 -41.36 -4.89 -4.72
CA ALA A 192 -39.95 -5.20 -4.93
C ALA A 192 -39.82 -6.59 -5.59
N LYS A 193 -39.53 -6.60 -6.90
CA LYS A 193 -39.31 -7.81 -7.71
C LYS A 193 -38.00 -8.55 -7.37
N TYR A 194 -37.14 -7.97 -6.54
CA TYR A 194 -35.84 -8.52 -6.16
C TYR A 194 -35.58 -8.30 -4.67
N SER A 195 -35.28 -9.37 -3.93
CA SER A 195 -34.84 -9.29 -2.54
C SER A 195 -33.32 -9.25 -2.52
N HIS A 196 -32.75 -8.05 -2.47
CA HIS A 196 -31.31 -7.91 -2.38
C HIS A 196 -30.79 -8.15 -0.96
N ARG A 197 -29.52 -8.55 -0.80
CA ARG A 197 -28.87 -8.78 0.49
C ARG A 197 -27.54 -8.05 0.59
N GLU A 198 -27.09 -7.81 1.83
CA GLU A 198 -25.74 -7.31 2.07
C GLU A 198 -24.70 -8.24 1.43
N GLY A 199 -23.71 -7.65 0.77
CA GLY A 199 -22.65 -8.36 0.07
C GLY A 199 -23.01 -8.86 -1.33
N GLU A 200 -24.26 -8.74 -1.76
CA GLU A 200 -24.71 -9.07 -3.11
C GLU A 200 -24.13 -8.08 -4.15
N TRP A 201 -23.84 -8.60 -5.34
CA TRP A 201 -23.49 -7.79 -6.51
C TRP A 201 -24.75 -7.51 -7.32
N ILE A 202 -24.91 -6.25 -7.69
CA ILE A 202 -26.06 -5.75 -8.43
C ILE A 202 -25.62 -5.02 -9.69
N ILE A 203 -26.48 -5.05 -10.70
CA ILE A 203 -26.28 -4.37 -11.98
C ILE A 203 -27.30 -3.24 -12.09
N VAL A 204 -26.83 -2.03 -12.42
CA VAL A 204 -27.71 -0.90 -12.69
C VAL A 204 -28.48 -1.12 -13.98
N THR A 205 -29.80 -1.03 -13.94
CA THR A 205 -30.68 -1.23 -15.10
C THR A 205 -31.14 0.09 -15.73
N ALA A 206 -31.04 1.20 -14.99
CA ALA A 206 -31.40 2.54 -15.46
C ALA A 206 -30.26 3.23 -16.22
N ASP A 207 -30.57 4.00 -17.26
CA ASP A 207 -29.59 4.75 -18.06
C ASP A 207 -28.70 5.68 -17.20
N VAL A 208 -29.32 6.37 -16.24
CA VAL A 208 -28.65 7.17 -15.20
C VAL A 208 -29.41 7.00 -13.89
N LEU A 209 -28.70 6.64 -12.83
CA LEU A 209 -29.24 6.48 -11.47
C LEU A 209 -28.47 7.36 -10.49
N ASN A 210 -29.19 8.11 -9.65
CA ASN A 210 -28.59 9.00 -8.67
C ASN A 210 -28.03 8.22 -7.47
N VAL A 211 -26.82 8.58 -7.05
CA VAL A 211 -26.20 8.15 -5.78
C VAL A 211 -26.44 9.24 -4.75
N ARG A 212 -27.05 8.90 -3.62
CA ARG A 212 -27.49 9.85 -2.59
C ARG A 212 -26.74 9.69 -1.27
N ASP A 213 -26.80 10.75 -0.46
CA ASP A 213 -26.20 10.79 0.89
C ASP A 213 -26.87 9.83 1.90
N GLY A 214 -28.11 9.40 1.63
CA GLY A 214 -28.87 8.53 2.52
C GLY A 214 -30.02 7.79 1.81
N PRO A 215 -30.70 6.88 2.52
CA PRO A 215 -31.73 5.99 1.98
C PRO A 215 -33.07 6.72 1.80
N GLY A 216 -33.15 7.60 0.79
CA GLY A 216 -34.37 8.34 0.47
C GLY A 216 -34.18 9.41 -0.59
N GLU A 217 -35.29 9.86 -1.18
CA GLU A 217 -35.26 10.90 -2.22
C GLU A 217 -34.99 12.31 -1.69
N SER A 218 -35.19 12.52 -0.39
CA SER A 218 -34.95 13.80 0.31
C SER A 218 -33.46 14.06 0.57
N TYR A 219 -32.60 13.05 0.47
CA TYR A 219 -31.16 13.18 0.65
C TYR A 219 -30.49 13.79 -0.58
N GLY A 220 -29.41 14.54 -0.36
CA GLY A 220 -28.61 15.17 -1.41
C GLY A 220 -28.08 14.15 -2.43
N ILE A 221 -27.96 14.59 -3.69
CA ILE A 221 -27.36 13.78 -4.76
C ILE A 221 -25.84 14.00 -4.70
N ARG A 222 -25.09 12.93 -4.45
CA ARG A 222 -23.61 12.93 -4.45
C ARG A 222 -23.02 12.68 -5.83
N GLY A 223 -23.76 12.01 -6.69
CA GLY A 223 -23.30 11.65 -8.03
C GLY A 223 -24.29 10.77 -8.76
N THR A 224 -23.82 10.13 -9.81
CA THR A 224 -24.64 9.26 -10.66
C THR A 224 -23.85 8.02 -11.07
N VAL A 225 -24.57 6.92 -11.25
CA VAL A 225 -24.11 5.67 -11.87
C VAL A 225 -24.92 5.40 -13.14
N LYS A 226 -24.41 4.58 -14.04
CA LYS A 226 -24.99 4.32 -15.37
C LYS A 226 -25.43 2.88 -15.54
N LYS A 227 -26.27 2.65 -16.54
CA LYS A 227 -26.71 1.31 -16.95
C LYS A 227 -25.54 0.37 -17.17
N ASP A 228 -25.74 -0.88 -16.77
CA ASP A 228 -24.79 -1.99 -16.84
C ASP A 228 -23.56 -1.83 -15.92
N GLU A 229 -23.46 -0.76 -15.14
CA GLU A 229 -22.45 -0.66 -14.08
C GLU A 229 -22.80 -1.58 -12.91
N CYS A 230 -21.77 -2.25 -12.36
CA CYS A 230 -21.91 -3.26 -11.32
C CYS A 230 -21.38 -2.75 -9.97
N TYR A 231 -22.13 -2.96 -8.90
CA TYR A 231 -21.77 -2.52 -7.55
C TYR A 231 -22.04 -3.59 -6.51
N LYS A 232 -21.26 -3.58 -5.42
CA LYS A 232 -21.49 -4.44 -4.27
C LYS A 232 -22.30 -3.69 -3.22
N ILE A 233 -23.33 -4.33 -2.71
CA ILE A 233 -24.14 -3.81 -1.61
C ILE A 233 -23.36 -3.89 -0.29
N GLY A 234 -23.21 -2.75 0.37
CA GLY A 234 -22.67 -2.61 1.72
C GLY A 234 -23.74 -2.75 2.80
N SER A 235 -24.92 -2.16 2.61
CA SER A 235 -26.06 -2.32 3.53
C SER A 235 -27.38 -2.04 2.81
N ILE A 236 -28.50 -2.48 3.40
CA ILE A 236 -29.84 -2.30 2.83
C ILE A 236 -30.75 -1.67 3.87
N GLN A 237 -31.51 -0.66 3.44
CA GLN A 237 -32.56 -0.03 4.24
C GLN A 237 -33.78 0.26 3.37
N GLY A 238 -34.81 -0.59 3.49
CA GLY A 238 -35.98 -0.53 2.62
C GLY A 238 -35.61 -0.78 1.16
N ASN A 239 -36.05 0.10 0.25
CA ASN A 239 -35.72 0.04 -1.19
C ASN A 239 -34.42 0.77 -1.53
N TRP A 240 -33.50 0.92 -0.57
CA TRP A 240 -32.24 1.61 -0.76
C TRP A 240 -31.08 0.71 -0.37
N ALA A 241 -30.06 0.67 -1.22
CA ALA A 241 -28.81 -0.03 -0.97
C ALA A 241 -27.66 0.97 -0.91
N ASP A 242 -26.87 0.92 0.15
CA ASP A 242 -25.55 1.55 0.17
C ASP A 242 -24.62 0.72 -0.70
N ILE A 243 -23.93 1.37 -1.62
CA ILE A 243 -22.98 0.72 -2.54
C ILE A 243 -21.56 1.19 -2.25
N TYR A 244 -20.60 0.27 -2.40
CA TYR A 244 -19.19 0.62 -2.40
C TYR A 244 -18.86 1.45 -3.66
N TRP A 245 -19.07 2.76 -3.56
CA TRP A 245 -18.89 3.73 -4.63
C TRP A 245 -17.74 4.68 -4.27
N SER A 246 -16.66 4.61 -5.04
CA SER A 246 -15.43 5.39 -4.83
C SER A 246 -14.85 5.25 -3.41
N ASN A 247 -14.42 6.35 -2.78
CA ASN A 247 -13.80 6.34 -1.44
C ASN A 247 -14.78 6.66 -0.31
N HIS A 248 -16.08 6.84 -0.61
CA HIS A 248 -17.02 7.48 0.33
C HIS A 248 -18.39 6.78 0.43
N GLY A 249 -18.69 5.78 -0.40
CA GLY A 249 -19.99 5.09 -0.39
C GLY A 249 -21.15 5.95 -0.90
N GLY A 250 -22.36 5.41 -0.91
CA GLY A 250 -23.56 6.16 -1.30
C GLY A 250 -24.76 5.27 -1.60
N TRP A 251 -25.96 5.83 -1.46
CA TRP A 251 -27.21 5.09 -1.52
C TRP A 251 -27.88 5.18 -2.90
N ILE A 252 -28.30 4.04 -3.44
CA ILE A 252 -29.08 3.95 -4.68
C ILE A 252 -30.41 3.24 -4.43
N ASN A 253 -31.43 3.56 -5.21
CA ASN A 253 -32.73 2.89 -5.13
C ASN A 253 -32.66 1.52 -5.83
N THR A 254 -33.06 0.47 -5.12
CA THR A 254 -32.97 -0.93 -5.57
C THR A 254 -33.98 -1.29 -6.67
N ASP A 255 -35.00 -0.47 -6.91
CA ASP A 255 -35.95 -0.70 -8.01
C ASP A 255 -35.29 -0.55 -9.39
N TYR A 256 -34.11 0.06 -9.44
CA TYR A 256 -33.32 0.27 -10.66
C TYR A 256 -32.12 -0.67 -10.78
N VAL A 257 -32.09 -1.76 -10.00
CA VAL A 257 -30.99 -2.73 -10.03
C VAL A 257 -31.53 -4.16 -10.08
N ARG A 258 -30.70 -5.09 -10.54
CA ARG A 258 -31.01 -6.52 -10.61
C ARG A 258 -29.82 -7.36 -10.17
#